data_AF-A0A1W9ML92-F1
#
_entry.id   AF-A0A1W9ML92-F1
#
_cell.length_a   1.000
_cell.length_b   1.000
_cell.length_c   1.000
_cell.angle_alpha   90.00
_cell.angle_beta   90.00
_cell.angle_gamma   90.00
#
_symmetry.space_group_name_H-M   'P 1'
#
loop_
_entity.id
_entity.type
_entity.pdbx_description
1 polymer ?
#
loop_
_entity_poly.entity_id
_entity_poly.type
_entity_poly.pdbx_seq_one_letter_code
_entity_poly.pdbx_strand_id
1 'polypeptide(L)'
;MERKEKVTRLDYCQYLSVSRTNYTLTNFAEHCEKFSHDMINRYLSGDKITPNPVWENVNGQIMQTSGGCIISDDTVTDKNYSYKIGLVRRQYSGNAHGIINGDGKTRSDHVKDMPESCIYRQLNFSTVLTDTWYAAKDLMLYIENLKKFYYCPIKSNRPVDDSDKALPYRHADSPEWNKEEAESGRIVKIKDFPKNH
;
A
#
# COMPACT_ATOMS: atom_id res chain seq x y z
N MET A 1 10.31 5.56 49.24
CA MET A 1 9.22 5.15 48.34
C MET A 1 9.86 4.71 47.03
N GLU A 2 9.84 3.41 46.75
CA GLU A 2 10.45 2.84 45.56
C GLU A 2 9.71 3.34 44.31
N ARG A 3 10.44 3.90 43.34
CA ARG A 3 9.84 4.35 42.08
C ARG A 3 9.44 3.09 41.31
N LYS A 4 8.14 2.88 41.10
CA LYS A 4 7.67 1.83 40.20
C LYS A 4 8.30 2.03 38.82
N GLU A 5 8.92 0.98 38.30
CA GLU A 5 9.52 0.92 36.97
C GLU A 5 8.44 1.23 35.92
N LYS A 6 8.76 2.02 34.89
CA LYS A 6 7.79 2.39 33.84
C LYS A 6 7.98 1.48 32.63
N VAL A 7 6.88 1.09 32.00
CA VAL A 7 6.90 0.39 30.70
C VAL A 7 7.64 1.28 29.69
N THR A 8 8.64 0.71 29.03
CA THR A 8 9.40 1.37 27.97
C THR A 8 8.97 0.85 26.60
N ARG A 9 9.38 1.57 25.56
CA ARG A 9 9.20 1.14 24.16
C ARG A 9 9.91 -0.18 23.86
N LEU A 10 11.08 -0.40 24.46
CA LEU A 10 11.83 -1.64 24.27
C LEU A 10 11.06 -2.84 24.83
N ASP A 11 10.49 -2.70 26.02
CA ASP A 11 9.68 -3.76 26.65
C ASP A 11 8.50 -4.16 25.76
N TYR A 12 7.79 -3.16 25.21
CA TYR A 12 6.64 -3.40 24.35
C TYR A 12 7.05 -4.01 22.99
N CYS A 13 8.12 -3.51 22.36
CA CYS A 13 8.64 -4.10 21.12
C CYS A 13 9.11 -5.55 21.31
N GLN A 14 9.75 -5.86 22.44
CA GLN A 14 10.15 -7.23 22.77
C GLN A 14 8.94 -8.13 22.95
N TYR A 15 7.91 -7.67 23.68
CA TYR A 15 6.65 -8.39 23.80
C TYR A 15 6.01 -8.68 22.44
N LEU A 16 5.91 -7.69 21.56
CA LEU A 16 5.37 -7.87 20.20
C LEU A 16 6.19 -8.85 19.36
N SER A 17 7.52 -8.86 19.53
CA SER A 17 8.42 -9.76 18.78
C SER A 17 8.30 -11.22 19.25
N VAL A 18 8.07 -11.44 20.55
CA VAL A 18 7.95 -12.78 21.15
C VAL A 18 6.52 -13.34 21.00
N SER A 19 5.51 -12.47 21.07
CA SER A 19 4.10 -12.86 20.98
C SER A 19 3.73 -13.17 19.53
N ARG A 20 3.21 -14.38 19.29
CA ARG A 20 2.91 -14.83 17.92
C ARG A 20 1.42 -14.84 17.56
N THR A 21 0.54 -14.73 18.54
CA THR A 21 -0.91 -14.97 18.34
C THR A 21 -1.81 -14.02 19.11
N ASN A 22 -1.38 -13.51 20.26
CA ASN A 22 -2.16 -12.60 21.10
C ASN A 22 -1.33 -11.36 21.43
N TYR A 23 -1.84 -10.19 21.06
CA TYR A 23 -1.17 -8.89 21.22
C TYR A 23 -1.93 -7.97 22.17
N THR A 24 -2.84 -8.52 22.99
CA THR A 24 -3.67 -7.72 23.89
C THR A 24 -2.87 -7.22 25.09
N LEU A 25 -3.27 -6.05 25.60
CA LEU A 25 -2.72 -5.47 26.83
C LEU A 25 -2.75 -6.45 28.01
N THR A 26 -3.84 -7.21 28.12
CA THR A 26 -4.03 -8.20 29.18
C THR A 26 -3.05 -9.35 29.01
N ASN A 27 -2.86 -9.83 27.79
CA ASN A 27 -1.88 -10.87 27.52
C ASN A 27 -0.45 -10.40 27.85
N PHE A 28 -0.09 -9.15 27.52
CA PHE A 28 1.19 -8.61 27.93
C PHE A 28 1.35 -8.57 29.46
N ALA A 29 0.32 -8.12 30.18
CA ALA A 29 0.35 -8.09 31.65
C ALA A 29 0.44 -9.50 32.27
N GLU A 30 -0.25 -10.50 31.70
CA GLU A 30 -0.19 -11.89 32.18
C GLU A 30 1.18 -12.54 31.97
N HIS A 31 1.90 -12.12 30.94
CA HIS A 31 3.22 -12.67 30.58
C HIS A 31 4.37 -11.78 31.07
N CYS A 32 4.09 -10.79 31.92
CA CYS A 32 5.08 -9.92 32.51
C CYS A 32 4.78 -9.65 34.00
N GLU A 33 5.52 -10.30 34.90
CA GLU A 33 5.37 -10.08 36.36
C GLU A 33 5.62 -8.62 36.79
N LYS A 34 6.32 -7.84 35.97
CA LYS A 34 6.76 -6.47 36.27
C LYS A 34 5.70 -5.40 35.99
N PHE A 35 4.78 -5.63 35.04
CA PHE A 35 3.92 -4.58 34.50
C PHE A 35 2.44 -4.98 34.56
N SER A 36 1.61 -4.15 35.20
CA SER A 36 0.17 -4.35 35.17
C SER A 36 -0.46 -3.82 33.88
N HIS A 37 -1.64 -4.34 33.54
CA HIS A 37 -2.46 -3.88 32.41
C HIS A 37 -2.61 -2.35 32.39
N ASP A 38 -2.84 -1.72 33.54
CA ASP A 38 -3.02 -0.26 33.63
C ASP A 38 -1.75 0.53 33.32
N MET A 39 -0.58 0.01 33.68
CA MET A 39 0.70 0.64 33.36
C MET A 39 0.95 0.61 31.86
N ILE A 40 0.64 -0.51 31.21
CA ILE A 40 0.78 -0.68 29.77
C ILE A 40 -0.24 0.20 29.04
N ASN A 41 -1.50 0.23 29.49
CA ASN A 41 -2.53 1.10 28.92
C ASN A 41 -2.15 2.59 29.01
N ARG A 42 -1.58 3.01 30.14
CA ARG A 42 -1.07 4.38 30.32
C ARG A 42 0.10 4.69 29.40
N TYR A 43 1.01 3.72 29.20
CA TYR A 43 2.10 3.84 28.23
C TYR A 43 1.56 4.02 26.81
N LEU A 44 0.69 3.12 26.33
CA LEU A 44 0.12 3.20 24.98
C LEU A 44 -0.73 4.46 24.76
N SER A 45 -1.43 4.95 25.80
CA SER A 45 -2.22 6.17 25.72
C SER A 45 -1.36 7.44 25.66
N GLY A 46 -0.16 7.40 26.23
CA GLY A 46 0.76 8.54 26.29
C GLY A 46 1.80 8.56 25.17
N ASP A 47 2.10 7.40 24.57
CA ASP A 47 3.11 7.28 23.53
C ASP A 47 2.56 7.71 22.16
N LYS A 48 3.27 8.64 21.51
CA LYS A 48 2.97 9.07 20.15
C LYS A 48 3.93 8.37 19.20
N ILE A 49 3.53 7.19 18.75
CA ILE A 49 4.28 6.43 17.74
C ILE A 49 4.09 7.13 16.39
N THR A 50 5.10 7.87 15.96
CA THR A 50 5.17 8.39 14.59
C THR A 50 5.89 7.40 13.67
N PRO A 51 5.76 7.50 12.34
CA PRO A 51 6.52 6.68 11.40
C PRO A 51 8.02 7.02 11.35
N ASN A 52 8.45 8.17 11.88
CA ASN A 52 9.83 8.67 11.77
C ASN A 52 10.86 7.74 12.45
N PRO A 53 10.66 7.27 13.70
CA PRO A 53 11.60 6.33 14.32
C PRO A 53 11.77 5.04 13.53
N VAL A 54 10.70 4.53 12.91
CA VAL A 54 10.82 3.33 12.05
C VAL A 54 11.69 3.65 10.84
N TRP A 55 11.47 4.81 10.21
CA TRP A 55 12.27 5.26 9.08
C TRP A 55 13.76 5.40 9.41
N GLU A 56 14.09 6.05 10.52
CA GLU A 56 15.47 6.26 10.97
C GLU A 56 16.23 4.95 11.12
N ASN A 57 15.55 3.88 11.58
CA ASN A 57 16.16 2.56 11.75
C ASN A 57 16.34 1.77 10.44
N VAL A 58 15.47 1.99 9.45
CA VAL A 58 15.48 1.21 8.19
C VAL A 58 16.19 1.90 7.04
N ASN A 59 16.25 3.24 7.03
CA ASN A 59 16.76 4.01 5.88
C ASN A 59 18.19 3.60 5.51
N GLY A 60 19.06 3.40 6.50
CA GLY A 60 20.44 2.95 6.28
C GLY A 60 20.58 1.52 5.75
N GLN A 61 19.51 0.72 5.77
CA GLN A 61 19.49 -0.66 5.29
C GLN A 61 18.95 -0.76 3.85
N ILE A 62 18.38 0.33 3.31
CA ILE A 62 17.77 0.33 1.97
C ILE A 62 18.87 0.54 0.93
N MET A 63 19.13 -0.48 0.12
CA MET A 63 20.02 -0.37 -1.03
C MET A 63 19.34 0.41 -2.15
N GLN A 64 19.89 1.59 -2.46
CA GLN A 64 19.40 2.45 -3.53
C GLN A 64 19.97 2.00 -4.88
N THR A 65 19.10 1.79 -5.85
CA THR A 65 19.49 1.48 -7.24
C THR A 65 18.74 2.40 -8.19
N SER A 66 19.33 2.69 -9.36
CA SER A 66 18.67 3.49 -10.40
C SER A 66 17.43 2.79 -11.00
N GLY A 67 17.38 1.46 -10.91
CA GLY A 67 16.27 0.62 -11.37
C GLY A 67 15.34 0.14 -10.25
N GLY A 68 15.23 0.87 -9.14
CA GLY A 68 14.37 0.49 -8.02
C GLY A 68 12.89 0.38 -8.44
N CYS A 69 12.20 -0.60 -7.89
CA CYS A 69 10.77 -0.83 -8.13
C CYS A 69 9.97 -0.68 -6.84
N ILE A 70 8.81 -0.03 -6.92
CA ILE A 70 7.80 -0.08 -5.87
C ILE A 70 6.83 -1.20 -6.23
N ILE A 71 6.63 -2.14 -5.33
CA ILE A 71 5.61 -3.19 -5.47
C ILE A 71 4.46 -2.80 -4.54
N SER A 72 3.27 -2.62 -5.13
CA SER A 72 2.06 -2.33 -4.37
C SER A 72 1.14 -3.53 -4.39
N ASP A 73 0.85 -4.07 -3.21
CA ASP A 73 -0.15 -5.11 -2.97
C ASP A 73 -1.20 -4.60 -1.96
N ASP A 74 -2.44 -5.09 -2.06
CA ASP A 74 -3.57 -4.59 -1.25
C ASP A 74 -3.37 -4.89 0.24
N THR A 75 -3.42 -3.86 1.08
CA THR A 75 -3.52 -4.00 2.54
C THR A 75 -4.55 -3.03 3.12
N VAL A 76 -5.67 -2.79 2.42
CA VAL A 76 -6.83 -2.12 3.05
C VAL A 76 -7.21 -2.92 4.29
N THR A 77 -6.84 -2.39 5.45
CA THR A 77 -7.11 -3.04 6.72
C THR A 77 -8.56 -2.77 7.06
N ASP A 78 -9.41 -3.80 7.01
CA ASP A 78 -10.76 -3.71 7.54
C ASP A 78 -10.70 -3.37 9.03
N LYS A 79 -11.33 -2.25 9.42
CA LYS A 79 -11.42 -1.81 10.82
C LYS A 79 -12.86 -1.80 11.30
N ASN A 80 -13.68 -2.76 10.92
CA ASN A 80 -15.09 -2.86 11.32
C ASN A 80 -15.35 -2.77 12.85
N TYR A 81 -14.38 -3.11 13.70
CA TYR A 81 -14.51 -3.04 15.17
C TYR A 81 -13.97 -1.75 15.83
N SER A 82 -13.56 -0.75 15.04
CA SER A 82 -12.69 0.36 15.49
C SER A 82 -13.41 1.68 15.84
N TYR A 83 -14.60 1.61 16.45
CA TYR A 83 -15.43 2.78 16.80
C TYR A 83 -14.76 3.84 17.69
N LYS A 84 -13.59 3.56 18.27
CA LYS A 84 -12.80 4.47 19.13
C LYS A 84 -11.46 4.92 18.53
N ILE A 85 -11.13 4.54 17.30
CA ILE A 85 -9.87 4.98 16.65
C ILE A 85 -10.18 6.23 15.84
N GLY A 86 -9.63 7.39 16.22
CA GLY A 86 -9.96 8.70 15.62
C GLY A 86 -9.66 8.85 14.12
N LEU A 87 -8.95 7.90 13.51
CA LEU A 87 -8.68 7.85 12.07
C LEU A 87 -9.77 7.14 11.27
N VAL A 88 -10.78 6.57 11.94
CA VAL A 88 -11.80 5.74 11.31
C VAL A 88 -12.91 6.61 10.75
N ARG A 89 -13.21 6.41 9.48
CA ARG A 89 -14.26 7.10 8.72
C ARG A 89 -15.19 6.08 8.08
N ARG A 90 -16.43 6.48 7.87
CA ARG A 90 -17.37 5.69 7.05
C ARG A 90 -16.96 5.83 5.59
N GLN A 91 -16.76 4.70 4.91
CA GLN A 91 -16.45 4.66 3.49
C GLN A 91 -17.19 3.54 2.78
N TYR A 92 -17.47 3.71 1.50
CA TYR A 92 -18.05 2.63 0.70
C TYR A 92 -16.97 1.62 0.32
N SER A 93 -17.26 0.33 0.49
CA SER A 93 -16.42 -0.77 0.03
C SER A 93 -17.12 -1.50 -1.10
N GLY A 94 -16.46 -1.54 -2.27
CA GLY A 94 -16.94 -2.32 -3.40
C GLY A 94 -16.94 -3.82 -3.11
N ASN A 95 -16.02 -4.31 -2.27
CA ASN A 95 -15.95 -5.72 -1.88
C ASN A 95 -17.10 -6.13 -0.95
N ALA A 96 -17.47 -5.26 0.00
CA ALA A 96 -18.57 -5.50 0.91
C ALA A 96 -19.94 -5.06 0.36
N HIS A 97 -19.96 -4.44 -0.83
CA HIS A 97 -21.14 -3.80 -1.41
C HIS A 97 -21.90 -2.92 -0.42
N GLY A 98 -21.17 -2.14 0.39
CA GLY A 98 -21.76 -1.43 1.52
C GLY A 98 -20.81 -0.45 2.21
N ILE A 99 -21.33 0.30 3.16
CA ILE A 99 -20.56 1.25 3.98
C ILE A 99 -19.86 0.48 5.09
N ILE A 100 -18.53 0.56 5.13
CA ILE A 100 -17.68 0.00 6.18
C ILE A 100 -16.99 1.11 6.99
N ASN A 101 -16.44 0.75 8.14
CA ASN A 101 -15.55 1.60 8.90
C ASN A 101 -14.10 1.35 8.44
N GLY A 102 -13.50 2.34 7.78
CA GLY A 102 -12.13 2.26 7.26
C GLY A 102 -11.34 3.55 7.53
N ASP A 103 -10.21 3.75 6.84
CA ASP A 103 -9.36 4.94 6.99
C ASP A 103 -9.77 6.13 6.11
N GLY A 104 -10.86 6.00 5.35
CA GLY A 104 -11.37 7.00 4.43
C GLY A 104 -10.59 7.09 3.11
N LYS A 105 -9.66 6.16 2.85
CA LYS A 105 -8.91 6.09 1.59
C LYS A 105 -9.45 5.00 0.69
N THR A 106 -9.43 5.24 -0.61
CA THR A 106 -9.68 4.19 -1.61
C THR A 106 -8.41 3.37 -1.83
N ARG A 107 -8.54 2.19 -2.43
CA ARG A 107 -7.39 1.38 -2.86
C ARG A 107 -6.42 2.18 -3.74
N SER A 108 -6.94 3.00 -4.66
CA SER A 108 -6.10 3.84 -5.52
C SER A 108 -5.36 4.93 -4.73
N ASP A 109 -5.95 5.48 -3.66
CA ASP A 109 -5.26 6.44 -2.80
C ASP A 109 -4.09 5.79 -2.06
N HIS A 110 -4.29 4.57 -1.56
CA HIS A 110 -3.22 3.79 -0.93
C HIS A 110 -2.04 3.54 -1.88
N VAL A 111 -2.31 3.21 -3.14
CA VAL A 111 -1.23 3.04 -4.13
C VAL A 111 -0.54 4.36 -4.45
N LYS A 112 -1.25 5.49 -4.45
CA LYS A 112 -0.64 6.82 -4.67
C LYS A 112 0.25 7.26 -3.51
N ASP A 113 -0.11 6.93 -2.27
CA ASP A 113 0.68 7.27 -1.09
C ASP A 113 2.09 6.64 -1.12
N MET A 114 2.26 5.48 -1.77
CA MET A 114 3.54 4.76 -1.82
C MET A 114 4.64 5.53 -2.60
N PRO A 115 4.47 5.89 -3.88
CA PRO A 115 5.44 6.70 -4.60
C PRO A 115 5.59 8.09 -3.99
N GLU A 116 4.53 8.71 -3.44
CA GLU A 116 4.64 9.99 -2.72
C GLU A 116 5.56 9.87 -1.50
N SER A 117 5.40 8.81 -0.72
CA SER A 117 6.25 8.53 0.44
C SER A 117 7.71 8.29 0.03
N CYS A 118 7.93 7.55 -1.07
CA CYS A 118 9.27 7.34 -1.63
C CYS A 118 9.90 8.65 -2.10
N ILE A 119 9.16 9.50 -2.82
CA ILE A 119 9.62 10.82 -3.28
C ILE A 119 9.97 11.71 -2.09
N TYR A 120 9.08 11.79 -1.09
CA TYR A 120 9.31 12.56 0.13
C TYR A 120 10.56 12.10 0.88
N ARG A 121 10.83 10.79 0.88
CA ARG A 121 12.00 10.16 1.51
C ARG A 121 13.23 10.10 0.61
N GLN A 122 13.17 10.69 -0.59
CA GLN A 122 14.24 10.72 -1.58
C GLN A 122 14.74 9.32 -1.97
N LEU A 123 13.82 8.36 -2.09
CA LEU A 123 14.12 7.02 -2.56
C LEU A 123 14.08 6.97 -4.09
N ASN A 124 15.11 6.35 -4.65
CA ASN A 124 15.24 6.10 -6.06
C ASN A 124 14.35 4.92 -6.47
N PHE A 125 13.46 5.20 -7.40
CA PHE A 125 12.68 4.19 -8.11
C PHE A 125 12.37 4.70 -9.51
N SER A 126 12.26 3.77 -10.46
CA SER A 126 11.88 4.05 -11.84
C SER A 126 10.51 3.49 -12.18
N THR A 127 10.06 2.45 -11.46
CA THR A 127 8.89 1.66 -11.83
C THR A 127 7.96 1.39 -10.65
N VAL A 128 6.65 1.42 -10.90
CA VAL A 128 5.61 1.00 -9.96
C VAL A 128 4.91 -0.25 -10.50
N LEU A 129 4.99 -1.35 -9.78
CA LEU A 129 4.37 -2.64 -10.10
C LEU A 129 3.08 -2.78 -9.28
N THR A 130 1.97 -3.08 -9.96
CA THR A 130 0.65 -3.24 -9.33
C THR A 130 -0.13 -4.39 -9.96
N ASP A 131 -1.14 -4.89 -9.27
CA ASP A 131 -2.05 -5.91 -9.80
C ASP A 131 -3.04 -5.35 -10.87
N THR A 132 -3.86 -6.25 -11.43
CA THR A 132 -4.87 -5.93 -12.44
C THR A 132 -5.98 -4.99 -11.95
N TRP A 133 -6.31 -5.01 -10.66
CA TRP A 133 -7.31 -4.13 -10.06
C TRP A 133 -6.89 -2.67 -10.08
N TYR A 134 -5.58 -2.41 -10.12
CA TYR A 134 -5.00 -1.08 -10.19
C TYR A 134 -4.78 -0.55 -11.60
N ALA A 135 -5.13 -1.30 -12.65
CA ALA A 135 -5.09 -0.87 -14.05
C ALA A 135 -6.18 0.18 -14.39
N ALA A 136 -6.30 1.22 -13.57
CA ALA A 136 -7.23 2.33 -13.69
C ALA A 136 -6.55 3.53 -14.34
N LYS A 137 -7.29 4.23 -15.22
CA LYS A 137 -6.79 5.37 -16.00
C LYS A 137 -6.14 6.43 -15.12
N ASP A 138 -6.81 6.85 -14.06
CA ASP A 138 -6.34 7.95 -13.22
C ASP A 138 -5.04 7.59 -12.47
N LEU A 139 -4.86 6.31 -12.09
CA LEU A 139 -3.66 5.86 -11.41
C LEU A 139 -2.48 5.73 -12.39
N MET A 140 -2.71 5.16 -13.58
CA MET A 140 -1.69 5.03 -14.61
C MET A 140 -1.18 6.40 -15.07
N LEU A 141 -2.09 7.34 -15.35
CA LEU A 141 -1.74 8.71 -15.72
C LEU A 141 -1.04 9.46 -14.57
N TYR A 142 -1.41 9.18 -13.32
CA TYR A 142 -0.71 9.74 -12.17
C TYR A 142 0.76 9.30 -12.12
N ILE A 143 1.03 8.00 -12.28
CA ILE A 143 2.42 7.47 -12.26
C ILE A 143 3.22 8.01 -13.45
N GLU A 144 2.61 8.09 -14.64
CA GLU A 144 3.23 8.69 -15.82
C GLU A 144 3.59 10.17 -15.60
N ASN A 145 2.73 10.93 -14.93
CA ASN A 145 3.00 12.33 -14.58
C ASN A 145 4.19 12.49 -13.62
N LEU A 146 4.46 11.48 -12.78
CA LEU A 146 5.68 11.42 -11.95
C LEU A 146 6.95 11.08 -12.77
N LYS A 147 6.83 10.91 -14.09
CA LYS A 147 7.90 10.47 -15.00
C LYS A 147 8.47 9.11 -14.59
N LYS A 148 7.58 8.21 -14.15
CA LYS A 148 7.88 6.83 -13.77
C LYS A 148 7.17 5.87 -14.70
N PHE A 149 7.73 4.67 -14.84
CA PHE A 149 7.04 3.58 -15.50
C PHE A 149 6.04 2.93 -14.55
N TYR A 150 4.99 2.34 -15.10
CA TYR A 150 4.13 1.43 -14.36
C TYR A 150 4.06 0.10 -15.11
N TYR A 151 3.87 -0.96 -14.36
CA TYR A 151 3.51 -2.27 -14.89
C TYR A 151 2.30 -2.77 -14.13
N CYS A 152 1.23 -3.01 -14.87
CA CYS A 152 0.00 -3.60 -14.35
C CYS A 152 -0.62 -4.46 -15.44
N PRO A 153 -1.06 -5.69 -15.14
CA PRO A 153 -1.84 -6.45 -16.09
C PRO A 153 -3.16 -5.70 -16.38
N ILE A 154 -3.60 -5.69 -17.62
CA ILE A 154 -4.91 -5.14 -17.99
C ILE A 154 -5.91 -6.29 -18.14
N LYS A 155 -7.19 -6.04 -17.82
CA LYS A 155 -8.25 -7.03 -18.06
C LYS A 155 -8.36 -7.34 -19.55
N SER A 156 -8.60 -8.60 -19.89
CA SER A 156 -8.73 -9.05 -21.29
C SER A 156 -9.79 -8.25 -22.05
N ASN A 157 -10.90 -7.94 -21.41
CA ASN A 157 -11.98 -7.17 -22.01
C ASN A 157 -11.72 -5.65 -22.12
N ARG A 158 -10.52 -5.16 -21.76
CA ARG A 158 -10.18 -3.74 -21.89
C ARG A 158 -10.16 -3.34 -23.37
N PRO A 159 -10.90 -2.28 -23.80
CA PRO A 159 -10.87 -1.84 -25.18
C PRO A 159 -9.52 -1.19 -25.53
N VAL A 160 -8.86 -1.70 -26.57
CA VAL A 160 -7.59 -1.23 -27.12
C VAL A 160 -7.65 -1.10 -28.64
N ASP A 161 -6.79 -0.25 -29.20
CA ASP A 161 -6.55 -0.12 -30.62
C ASP A 161 -5.06 -0.33 -30.89
N ASP A 162 -4.75 -1.34 -31.69
CA ASP A 162 -3.40 -1.73 -32.10
C ASP A 162 -3.18 -1.54 -33.60
N SER A 163 -4.06 -0.76 -34.25
CA SER A 163 -4.09 -0.54 -35.70
C SER A 163 -3.84 0.92 -36.10
N ASP A 164 -3.42 1.76 -35.15
CA ASP A 164 -3.29 3.22 -35.31
C ASP A 164 -4.54 3.85 -35.94
N LYS A 165 -5.71 3.56 -35.36
CA LYS A 165 -7.04 4.04 -35.77
C LYS A 165 -7.54 3.55 -37.12
N ALA A 166 -6.89 2.55 -37.73
CA ALA A 166 -7.43 1.93 -38.94
C ALA A 166 -8.68 1.08 -38.65
N LEU A 167 -8.77 0.50 -37.44
CA LEU A 167 -9.86 -0.35 -36.99
C LEU A 167 -10.52 0.20 -35.72
N PRO A 168 -11.79 -0.18 -35.43
CA PRO A 168 -12.42 0.09 -34.14
C PRO A 168 -11.67 -0.56 -32.98
N TYR A 169 -11.83 0.00 -31.78
CA TYR A 169 -11.33 -0.60 -30.55
C TYR A 169 -11.86 -2.03 -30.36
N ARG A 170 -10.95 -2.94 -29.99
CA ARG A 170 -11.22 -4.36 -29.71
C ARG A 170 -10.74 -4.74 -28.31
N HIS A 171 -11.09 -5.92 -27.82
CA HIS A 171 -10.60 -6.39 -26.52
C HIS A 171 -9.09 -6.66 -26.56
N ALA A 172 -8.40 -6.49 -25.43
CA ALA A 172 -6.95 -6.63 -25.32
C ALA A 172 -6.43 -8.05 -25.60
N ASP A 173 -7.30 -9.06 -25.52
CA ASP A 173 -7.01 -10.46 -25.85
C ASP A 173 -7.32 -10.83 -27.31
N SER A 174 -7.97 -9.95 -28.06
CA SER A 174 -8.34 -10.18 -29.45
C SER A 174 -7.21 -10.10 -30.48
N PRO A 175 -6.10 -9.37 -30.26
CA PRO A 175 -5.04 -9.33 -31.26
C PRO A 175 -4.26 -10.64 -31.35
N GLU A 176 -4.07 -11.14 -32.58
CA GLU A 176 -3.20 -12.29 -32.84
C GLU A 176 -1.74 -11.90 -32.65
N TRP A 177 -0.97 -12.74 -31.95
CA TRP A 177 0.43 -12.52 -31.67
C TRP A 177 1.29 -13.26 -32.69
N ASN A 178 2.25 -12.56 -33.30
CA ASN A 178 3.32 -13.24 -34.03
C ASN A 178 4.49 -13.57 -33.07
N LYS A 179 5.46 -14.36 -33.54
CA LYS A 179 6.58 -14.82 -32.72
C LYS A 179 7.46 -13.68 -32.19
N GLU A 180 7.65 -12.62 -32.99
CA GLU A 180 8.48 -11.47 -32.62
C GLU A 180 7.78 -10.59 -31.56
N GLU A 181 6.48 -10.40 -31.68
CA GLU A 181 5.67 -9.63 -30.72
C GLU A 181 5.47 -10.37 -29.40
N ALA A 182 5.46 -11.70 -29.41
CA ALA A 182 5.44 -12.49 -28.19
C ALA A 182 6.72 -12.28 -27.35
N GLU A 183 7.85 -11.94 -27.99
CA GLU A 183 9.13 -11.67 -27.33
C GLU A 183 9.30 -10.19 -26.96
N SER A 184 8.89 -9.27 -27.84
CA SER A 184 9.14 -7.82 -27.68
C SER A 184 7.95 -7.01 -27.15
N GLY A 185 6.76 -7.61 -27.13
CA GLY A 185 5.51 -6.92 -26.82
C GLY A 185 4.91 -6.20 -28.03
N ARG A 186 3.69 -5.69 -27.86
CA ARG A 186 2.98 -4.89 -28.87
C ARG A 186 2.55 -3.56 -28.26
N ILE A 187 2.73 -2.48 -29.02
CA ILE A 187 2.23 -1.15 -28.64
C ILE A 187 0.73 -1.08 -28.96
N VAL A 188 -0.06 -0.67 -27.97
CA VAL A 188 -1.52 -0.53 -28.11
C VAL A 188 -1.99 0.80 -27.52
N LYS A 189 -3.03 1.37 -28.12
CA LYS A 189 -3.74 2.52 -27.59
C LYS A 189 -4.90 2.07 -26.72
N ILE A 190 -4.84 2.33 -25.42
CA ILE A 190 -5.97 2.05 -24.53
C ILE A 190 -7.06 3.11 -24.72
N LYS A 191 -8.32 2.67 -24.82
CA LYS A 191 -9.47 3.57 -24.97
C LYS A 191 -9.54 4.57 -23.80
N ASP A 192 -9.95 5.79 -24.13
CA ASP A 192 -10.12 6.93 -23.22
C ASP A 192 -8.83 7.52 -22.64
N PHE A 193 -7.65 7.01 -23.00
CA PHE A 193 -6.37 7.65 -22.64
C PHE A 193 -5.99 8.82 -23.57
N PRO A 194 -5.22 9.81 -23.09
CA PRO A 194 -4.72 10.92 -23.91
C PRO A 194 -3.93 10.43 -25.12
N LYS A 195 -3.90 11.17 -26.23
CA LYS A 195 -3.25 10.70 -27.48
C LYS A 195 -1.78 10.28 -27.33
N ASN A 196 -1.03 10.98 -26.47
CA ASN A 196 0.41 10.79 -26.30
C ASN A 196 0.77 9.80 -25.17
N HIS A 197 -0.23 9.09 -24.65
CA HIS A 197 -0.07 7.97 -23.73
C HIS A 197 0.14 6.67 -24.51
#